data_AF-A0A418GKD8-F1
#
_entry.id   AF-A0A418GKD8-F1
#
_cell.length_a   1.000
_cell.length_b   1.000
_cell.length_c   1.000
_cell.angle_alpha   90.00
_cell.angle_beta   90.00
_cell.angle_gamma   90.00
#
_symmetry.space_group_name_H-M   'P 1'
#
loop_
_entity.id
_entity.type
_entity.pdbx_description
1 polymer ?
#
loop_
_entity_poly.entity_id
_entity_poly.type
_entity_poly.pdbx_seq_one_letter_code
_entity_poly.pdbx_strand_id
1 'polypeptide(L)'
;YKAGRTPNPDILCNKEIKFKAFLEFAAEDLGADYIATGHYVRRADVDGKSRLLRGLDSNKDQSYFLYTLSHEQIAQSLFPVGELEKPQVRKIAEDLGLVTAKKKDSTGICFIGERKFREFLGRYLPAQPGKIITVDGDEIGEHQGLMYHTLGQRKGLGIGGTKDGTEEPWYVVDKDVENNILIVAQGHEHPRLMSVGLIAQQLHWVDREPFTGTMRCTVKTRYRQTD
;
A
#
# COMPACT_ATOMS: atom_id res chain seq x y z
N TYR A 1 2.12 9.12 -9.75
CA TYR A 1 1.87 8.81 -11.16
C TYR A 1 2.55 9.78 -12.11
N LYS A 2 2.18 11.08 -12.21
CA LYS A 2 2.83 12.04 -13.13
C LYS A 2 4.36 12.06 -13.02
N ALA A 3 4.88 12.07 -11.80
CA ALA A 3 6.33 12.03 -11.53
C ALA A 3 6.94 10.61 -11.59
N GLY A 4 6.38 9.67 -12.36
CA GLY A 4 6.86 8.28 -12.48
C GLY A 4 6.70 7.36 -11.25
N ARG A 5 6.40 7.92 -10.07
CA ARG A 5 6.23 7.19 -8.79
C ARG A 5 4.88 6.44 -8.68
N THR A 6 4.88 5.38 -7.85
CA THR A 6 3.69 4.58 -7.49
C THR A 6 3.17 4.97 -6.10
N PRO A 7 2.15 5.85 -5.99
CA PRO A 7 1.57 6.24 -4.70
C PRO A 7 0.70 5.12 -4.12
N ASN A 8 0.48 5.17 -2.81
CA ASN A 8 -0.51 4.36 -2.12
C ASN A 8 -1.72 5.22 -1.69
N PRO A 9 -2.85 5.17 -2.44
CA PRO A 9 -4.02 6.00 -2.13
C PRO A 9 -4.73 5.61 -0.83
N ASP A 10 -4.62 4.35 -0.40
CA ASP A 10 -5.31 3.87 0.81
C ASP A 10 -4.71 4.47 2.09
N ILE A 11 -3.40 4.74 2.09
CA ILE A 11 -2.72 5.47 3.17
C ILE A 11 -3.33 6.87 3.31
N LEU A 12 -3.48 7.60 2.21
CA LEU A 12 -4.04 8.96 2.23
C LEU A 12 -5.52 8.96 2.61
N CYS A 13 -6.28 7.97 2.14
CA CYS A 13 -7.67 7.77 2.51
C CYS A 13 -7.84 7.65 4.03
N ASN A 14 -7.01 6.85 4.70
CA ASN A 14 -7.05 6.76 6.15
C ASN A 14 -6.69 8.09 6.81
N LYS A 15 -5.60 8.74 6.35
CA LYS A 15 -5.13 10.01 6.90
C LYS A 15 -6.16 11.14 6.80
N GLU A 16 -6.70 11.38 5.62
CA GLU A 16 -7.49 12.59 5.33
C GLU A 16 -9.00 12.37 5.44
N ILE A 17 -9.48 11.15 5.19
CA ILE A 17 -10.91 10.86 5.18
C ILE A 17 -11.32 10.13 6.44
N LYS A 18 -10.80 8.90 6.66
CA LYS A 18 -11.37 8.02 7.71
C LYS A 18 -11.04 8.44 9.14
N PHE A 19 -9.87 9.03 9.39
CA PHE A 19 -9.44 9.42 10.74
C PHE A 19 -9.25 10.93 10.91
N LYS A 20 -9.68 11.71 9.91
CA LYS A 20 -9.73 13.16 9.99
C LYS A 20 -11.16 13.62 9.72
N ALA A 21 -11.58 13.71 8.46
CA ALA A 21 -12.92 14.20 8.14
C ALA A 21 -14.06 13.40 8.83
N PHE A 22 -13.97 12.07 8.86
CA PHE A 22 -14.97 11.24 9.56
C PHE A 22 -14.89 11.39 11.08
N LEU A 23 -13.69 11.54 11.64
CA LEU A 23 -13.49 11.72 13.08
C LEU A 23 -14.03 13.09 13.54
N GLU A 24 -13.69 14.14 12.80
CA GLU A 24 -14.19 15.50 12.99
C GLU A 24 -15.72 15.53 12.93
N PHE A 25 -16.31 14.97 11.87
CA PHE A 25 -17.76 14.86 11.74
C PHE A 25 -18.42 14.06 12.87
N ALA A 26 -17.81 12.95 13.30
CA ALA A 26 -18.35 12.14 14.39
C ALA A 26 -18.35 12.89 15.71
N ALA A 27 -17.30 13.67 16.00
CA ALA A 27 -17.21 14.45 17.22
C ALA A 27 -18.11 15.69 17.19
N GLU A 28 -18.06 16.48 16.11
CA GLU A 28 -18.71 17.79 16.04
C GLU A 28 -20.20 17.70 15.70
N ASP A 29 -20.58 16.89 14.72
CA ASP A 29 -21.96 16.82 14.23
C ASP A 29 -22.78 15.71 14.91
N LEU A 30 -22.16 14.58 15.24
CA LEU A 30 -22.85 13.44 15.86
C LEU A 30 -22.72 13.39 17.38
N GLY A 31 -21.81 14.17 17.97
CA GLY A 31 -21.54 14.17 19.40
C GLY A 31 -21.02 12.82 19.92
N ALA A 32 -20.28 12.07 19.10
CA ALA A 32 -19.74 10.77 19.46
C ALA A 32 -18.37 10.91 20.14
N ASP A 33 -18.17 10.15 21.23
CA ASP A 33 -16.88 10.12 21.95
C ASP A 33 -15.79 9.32 21.20
N TYR A 34 -16.21 8.32 20.41
CA TYR A 34 -15.32 7.43 19.68
C TYR A 34 -15.85 7.12 18.28
N ILE A 35 -14.93 6.88 17.35
CA ILE A 35 -15.21 6.18 16.09
C ILE A 35 -14.76 4.73 16.16
N ALA A 36 -15.42 3.84 15.44
CA ALA A 36 -14.98 2.47 15.26
C ALA A 36 -14.78 2.14 13.79
N THR A 37 -13.77 1.35 13.48
CA THR A 37 -13.54 0.89 12.10
C THR A 37 -13.30 -0.62 12.03
N GLY A 38 -13.59 -1.21 10.88
CA GLY A 38 -13.31 -2.62 10.61
C GLY A 38 -11.84 -2.92 10.25
N HIS A 39 -10.89 -2.06 10.65
CA HIS A 39 -9.48 -2.32 10.41
C HIS A 39 -8.96 -3.41 11.35
N TYR A 40 -8.20 -4.36 10.80
CA TYR A 40 -7.50 -5.41 11.55
C TYR A 40 -6.22 -4.86 12.13
N VAL A 41 -6.36 -3.96 13.10
CA VAL A 41 -5.29 -3.35 13.89
C VAL A 41 -5.71 -3.31 15.34
N ARG A 42 -4.77 -3.14 16.25
CA ARG A 42 -5.08 -3.05 17.67
C ARG A 42 -4.64 -1.70 18.23
N ARG A 43 -5.27 -1.32 19.32
CA ARG A 43 -4.92 -0.15 20.12
C ARG A 43 -4.51 -0.63 21.50
N ALA A 44 -3.48 -0.01 22.07
CA ALA A 44 -3.15 -0.16 23.49
C ALA A 44 -2.83 1.20 24.09
N ASP A 45 -3.42 1.50 25.23
CA ASP A 45 -3.11 2.70 26.01
C ASP A 45 -2.02 2.35 27.03
N VAL A 46 -0.85 2.95 26.89
CA VAL A 46 0.33 2.68 27.73
C VAL A 46 0.97 4.01 28.09
N ASP A 47 1.27 4.23 29.37
CA ASP A 47 1.88 5.47 29.88
C ASP A 47 1.07 6.74 29.51
N GLY A 48 -0.26 6.63 29.46
CA GLY A 48 -1.15 7.75 29.09
C GLY A 48 -1.17 8.10 27.61
N LYS A 49 -0.51 7.34 26.74
CA LYS A 49 -0.55 7.52 25.27
C LYS A 49 -1.05 6.28 24.56
N SER A 50 -1.91 6.46 23.58
CA SER A 50 -2.37 5.36 22.72
C SER A 50 -1.31 4.97 21.69
N ARG A 51 -1.06 3.66 21.58
CA ARG A 51 -0.14 3.05 20.62
C ARG A 51 -0.93 2.27 19.56
N LEU A 52 -0.43 2.31 18.32
CA LEU A 52 -0.91 1.46 17.24
C LEU A 52 -0.20 0.10 17.30
N LEU A 53 -0.96 -0.97 17.38
CA LEU A 53 -0.46 -2.34 17.39
C LEU A 53 -0.94 -3.10 16.14
N ARG A 54 -0.20 -4.16 15.80
CA ARG A 54 -0.62 -5.11 14.76
C ARG A 54 -1.87 -5.87 15.19
N GLY A 55 -2.75 -6.17 14.22
CA GLY A 55 -3.80 -7.17 14.41
C GLY A 55 -3.22 -8.55 14.75
N LEU A 56 -3.99 -9.40 15.43
CA LEU A 56 -3.54 -10.76 15.77
C LEU A 56 -3.33 -11.63 14.53
N ASP A 57 -4.20 -11.50 13.52
CA ASP A 57 -4.04 -12.16 12.23
C ASP A 57 -2.99 -11.41 11.38
N SER A 58 -1.76 -11.91 11.37
CA SER A 58 -0.65 -11.30 10.63
C SER A 58 -0.85 -11.25 9.12
N ASN A 59 -1.69 -12.11 8.54
CA ASN A 59 -2.02 -12.09 7.11
C ASN A 59 -3.07 -11.02 6.77
N LYS A 60 -3.79 -10.54 7.79
CA LYS A 60 -4.82 -9.51 7.67
C LYS A 60 -4.50 -8.23 8.42
N ASP A 61 -3.40 -8.17 9.17
CA ASP A 61 -2.92 -6.97 9.86
C ASP A 61 -2.90 -5.78 8.90
N GLN A 62 -3.57 -4.69 9.27
CA GLN A 62 -3.69 -3.48 8.46
C GLN A 62 -2.89 -2.30 9.01
N SER A 63 -1.98 -2.54 9.96
CA SER A 63 -1.17 -1.49 10.61
C SER A 63 -0.39 -0.66 9.59
N TYR A 64 0.07 -1.30 8.51
CA TYR A 64 0.75 -0.68 7.38
C TYR A 64 0.00 0.54 6.81
N PHE A 65 -1.32 0.49 6.73
CA PHE A 65 -2.12 1.57 6.13
C PHE A 65 -2.45 2.70 7.12
N LEU A 66 -2.16 2.52 8.41
CA LEU A 66 -2.49 3.45 9.48
C LEU A 66 -1.26 4.13 10.10
N TYR A 67 -0.07 3.97 9.51
CA TYR A 67 1.17 4.58 10.04
C TYR A 67 1.07 6.11 10.16
N THR A 68 0.23 6.74 9.33
CA THR A 68 0.03 8.18 9.33
C THR A 68 -0.83 8.67 10.49
N LEU A 69 -1.41 7.82 11.34
CA LEU A 69 -2.25 8.25 12.46
C LEU A 69 -1.41 8.76 13.64
N SER A 70 -1.95 9.71 14.41
CA SER A 70 -1.41 10.13 15.70
C SER A 70 -2.00 9.29 16.83
N HIS A 71 -1.32 9.29 17.98
CA HIS A 71 -1.86 8.74 19.21
C HIS A 71 -3.20 9.37 19.60
N GLU A 72 -3.43 10.67 19.35
CA GLU A 72 -4.72 11.33 19.59
C GLU A 72 -5.85 10.75 18.72
N GLN A 73 -5.60 10.59 17.41
CA GLN A 73 -6.57 9.97 16.50
C GLN A 73 -6.86 8.51 16.89
N ILE A 74 -5.83 7.79 17.35
CA ILE A 74 -5.98 6.42 17.85
C ILE A 74 -6.76 6.40 19.16
N ALA A 75 -6.52 7.35 20.07
CA ALA A 75 -7.21 7.46 21.35
C ALA A 75 -8.73 7.65 21.18
N GLN A 76 -9.14 8.30 20.09
CA GLN A 76 -10.54 8.49 19.73
C GLN A 76 -11.10 7.39 18.80
N SER A 77 -10.30 6.35 18.53
CA SER A 77 -10.67 5.24 17.65
C SER A 77 -10.73 3.89 18.38
N LEU A 78 -11.65 3.03 17.93
CA LEU A 78 -11.83 1.65 18.35
C LEU A 78 -11.63 0.70 17.17
N PHE A 79 -10.99 -0.43 17.44
CA PHE A 79 -10.67 -1.46 16.43
C PHE A 79 -11.13 -2.86 16.88
N PRO A 80 -12.45 -3.12 16.92
CA PRO A 80 -12.98 -4.34 17.56
C PRO A 80 -12.48 -5.65 16.95
N VAL A 81 -12.19 -5.63 15.65
CA VAL A 81 -11.76 -6.83 14.90
C VAL A 81 -10.25 -7.09 14.96
N GLY A 82 -9.46 -6.20 15.56
CA GLY A 82 -8.01 -6.38 15.70
C GLY A 82 -7.61 -7.53 16.61
N GLU A 83 -8.46 -7.85 17.58
CA GLU A 83 -8.29 -8.93 18.55
C GLU A 83 -8.81 -10.29 18.04
N LEU A 84 -9.23 -10.36 16.78
CA LEU A 84 -9.84 -11.55 16.21
C LEU A 84 -9.11 -11.96 14.94
N GLU A 85 -9.04 -13.27 14.71
CA GLU A 85 -8.64 -13.77 13.41
C GLU A 85 -9.76 -13.61 12.39
N LYS A 86 -9.42 -13.41 11.11
CA LYS A 86 -10.43 -13.22 10.06
C LYS A 86 -11.47 -14.36 9.98
N PRO A 87 -11.12 -15.65 10.16
CA PRO A 87 -12.11 -16.73 10.22
C PRO A 87 -13.10 -16.56 11.38
N GLN A 88 -12.65 -16.09 12.54
CA GLN A 88 -13.52 -15.86 13.71
C GLN A 88 -14.51 -14.73 13.43
N VAL A 89 -14.07 -13.63 12.80
CA VAL A 89 -14.96 -12.53 12.41
C VAL A 89 -16.05 -13.01 11.45
N ARG A 90 -15.71 -13.91 10.49
CA ARG A 90 -16.71 -14.51 9.60
C ARG A 90 -17.68 -15.42 10.36
N LYS A 91 -17.17 -16.27 11.24
CA LYS A 91 -18.00 -17.16 12.06
C LYS A 91 -19.00 -16.40 12.91
N ILE A 92 -18.56 -15.35 13.62
CA ILE A 92 -19.44 -14.48 14.42
C ILE A 92 -20.53 -13.86 13.53
N ALA A 93 -20.17 -13.38 12.34
CA ALA A 93 -21.14 -12.81 11.41
C ALA A 93 -22.16 -13.85 10.90
N GLU A 94 -21.75 -15.10 10.67
CA GLU A 94 -22.63 -16.20 10.28
C GLU A 94 -23.57 -16.60 11.42
N ASP A 95 -23.04 -16.77 12.63
CA ASP A 95 -23.81 -17.14 13.83
C ASP A 95 -24.87 -16.08 14.19
N LEU A 96 -24.58 -14.80 13.94
CA LEU A 96 -25.51 -13.67 14.12
C LEU A 96 -26.45 -13.44 12.92
N GLY A 97 -26.34 -14.22 11.84
CA GLY A 97 -27.20 -14.08 10.66
C GLY A 97 -26.98 -12.78 9.88
N LEU A 98 -25.78 -12.18 9.94
CA LEU A 98 -25.49 -10.92 9.25
C LEU A 98 -25.41 -11.13 7.74
N VAL A 99 -26.09 -10.28 6.96
CA VAL A 99 -26.07 -10.31 5.47
C VAL A 99 -24.65 -10.20 4.89
N THR A 100 -23.72 -9.60 5.62
CA THR A 100 -22.34 -9.40 5.23
C THR A 100 -21.43 -10.62 5.47
N ALA A 101 -21.91 -11.65 6.17
CA ALA A 101 -21.08 -12.77 6.63
C ALA A 101 -20.31 -13.47 5.49
N LYS A 102 -20.98 -13.69 4.36
CA LYS A 102 -20.40 -14.35 3.17
C LYS A 102 -19.87 -13.38 2.12
N LYS A 103 -19.98 -12.06 2.34
CA LYS A 103 -19.52 -11.05 1.38
C LYS A 103 -18.00 -11.18 1.19
N LYS A 104 -17.53 -11.08 -0.05
CA LYS A 104 -16.08 -11.05 -0.34
C LYS A 104 -15.48 -9.77 0.23
N ASP A 105 -14.25 -9.88 0.72
CA ASP A 105 -13.49 -8.71 1.17
C ASP A 105 -13.30 -7.75 -0.01
N SER A 106 -13.39 -6.44 0.24
CA SER A 106 -13.15 -5.43 -0.79
C SER A 106 -11.71 -5.51 -1.30
N THR A 107 -11.56 -5.52 -2.61
CA THR A 107 -10.29 -5.44 -3.33
C THR A 107 -10.23 -4.10 -4.09
N GLY A 108 -9.02 -3.66 -4.45
CA GLY A 108 -8.81 -2.39 -5.16
C GLY A 108 -8.67 -1.19 -4.23
N ILE A 109 -8.76 0.01 -4.81
CA ILE A 109 -8.51 1.29 -4.12
C ILE A 109 -9.73 1.65 -3.27
N CYS A 110 -9.49 2.08 -2.02
CA CYS A 110 -10.53 2.50 -1.10
C CYS A 110 -11.45 3.57 -1.72
N PHE A 111 -12.76 3.43 -1.52
CA PHE A 111 -13.84 4.25 -2.11
C PHE A 111 -14.02 4.20 -3.64
N ILE A 112 -13.07 3.62 -4.40
CA ILE A 112 -13.17 3.48 -5.86
C ILE A 112 -13.63 2.07 -6.26
N GLY A 113 -13.25 1.07 -5.46
CA GLY A 113 -13.54 -0.34 -5.69
C GLY A 113 -12.61 -1.02 -6.70
N GLU A 114 -13.00 -2.22 -7.13
CA GLU A 114 -12.24 -3.00 -8.10
C GLU A 114 -12.49 -2.48 -9.53
N ARG A 115 -11.43 -1.98 -10.17
CA ARG A 115 -11.45 -1.51 -11.56
C ARG A 115 -10.19 -1.93 -12.30
N LYS A 116 -10.27 -2.01 -13.63
CA LYS A 116 -9.08 -2.13 -14.48
C LYS A 116 -8.21 -0.88 -14.31
N PHE A 117 -7.12 -1.02 -13.57
CA PHE A 117 -6.28 0.10 -13.14
C PHE A 117 -5.79 0.97 -14.31
N ARG A 118 -5.36 0.35 -15.42
CA ARG A 118 -4.90 1.04 -16.63
C ARG A 118 -5.97 1.95 -17.23
N GLU A 119 -7.18 1.42 -17.39
CA GLU A 119 -8.32 2.18 -17.93
C GLU A 119 -8.71 3.33 -16.98
N PHE A 120 -8.75 3.06 -15.68
CA PHE A 120 -9.07 4.06 -14.67
C PHE A 120 -8.07 5.23 -14.70
N LEU A 121 -6.77 4.93 -14.68
CA LEU A 121 -5.74 5.97 -14.66
C LEU A 121 -5.67 6.76 -15.97
N GLY A 122 -5.93 6.10 -17.11
CA GLY A 122 -5.96 6.73 -18.44
C GLY A 122 -7.05 7.80 -18.62
N ARG A 123 -8.08 7.83 -17.75
CA ARG A 123 -9.10 8.90 -17.73
C ARG A 123 -8.55 10.22 -17.21
N TYR A 124 -7.46 10.18 -16.43
CA TYR A 124 -6.91 11.35 -15.74
C TYR A 124 -5.53 11.75 -16.25
N LEU A 125 -4.76 10.80 -16.79
CA LEU A 125 -3.40 11.01 -17.27
C LEU A 125 -3.27 10.53 -18.70
N PRO A 126 -2.84 11.39 -19.64
CA PRO A 126 -2.59 10.97 -21.02
C PRO A 126 -1.46 9.94 -21.05
N ALA A 127 -1.65 8.87 -21.82
CA ALA A 127 -0.64 7.87 -22.07
C ALA A 127 0.43 8.43 -23.02
N GLN A 128 1.69 8.30 -22.62
CA GLN A 128 2.85 8.62 -23.46
C GLN A 128 3.65 7.32 -23.68
N PRO A 129 3.42 6.64 -24.81
CA PRO A 129 4.19 5.46 -25.16
C PRO A 129 5.69 5.78 -25.24
N GLY A 130 6.52 4.80 -24.90
CA GLY A 130 7.97 4.94 -24.81
C GLY A 130 8.66 3.60 -24.92
N LYS A 131 9.99 3.61 -24.89
CA LYS A 131 10.80 2.42 -25.16
C LYS A 131 10.98 1.56 -23.91
N ILE A 132 11.06 0.26 -24.10
CA ILE A 132 11.51 -0.68 -23.07
C ILE A 132 12.94 -1.09 -23.41
N ILE A 133 13.85 -0.84 -22.48
CA ILE A 133 15.29 -1.08 -22.65
C ILE A 133 15.78 -2.06 -21.58
N THR A 134 16.67 -2.99 -21.95
CA THR A 134 17.32 -3.89 -21.00
C THR A 134 18.33 -3.15 -20.12
N VAL A 135 18.79 -3.78 -19.05
CA VAL A 135 19.92 -3.22 -18.28
C VAL A 135 21.21 -3.10 -19.08
N ASP A 136 21.33 -3.84 -20.18
CA ASP A 136 22.48 -3.86 -21.08
C ASP A 136 22.36 -2.84 -22.24
N GLY A 137 21.21 -2.16 -22.35
CA GLY A 137 20.99 -1.08 -23.31
C GLY A 137 20.21 -1.48 -24.58
N ASP A 138 19.77 -2.73 -24.68
CA ASP A 138 19.02 -3.23 -25.83
C ASP A 138 17.55 -2.81 -25.78
N GLU A 139 17.04 -2.29 -26.89
CA GLU A 139 15.62 -2.02 -27.05
C GLU A 139 14.87 -3.32 -27.36
N ILE A 140 13.95 -3.71 -26.47
CA ILE A 140 13.25 -5.01 -26.54
C ILE A 140 11.72 -4.88 -26.60
N GLY A 141 11.21 -3.66 -26.72
CA GLY A 141 9.80 -3.40 -26.95
C GLY A 141 9.37 -1.98 -26.62
N GLU A 142 8.05 -1.78 -26.55
CA GLU A 142 7.44 -0.50 -26.23
C GLU A 142 6.46 -0.63 -25.06
N HIS A 143 6.46 0.36 -24.17
CA HIS A 143 5.48 0.48 -23.11
C HIS A 143 4.40 1.48 -23.48
N GLN A 144 3.24 1.34 -22.84
CA GLN A 144 2.07 2.20 -23.11
C GLN A 144 1.98 3.41 -22.17
N GLY A 145 2.99 3.61 -21.33
CA GLY A 145 3.16 4.76 -20.44
C GLY A 145 3.78 4.34 -19.12
N LEU A 146 4.81 5.06 -18.67
CA LEU A 146 5.55 4.70 -17.45
C LEU A 146 4.66 4.60 -16.21
N MET A 147 3.59 5.39 -16.12
CA MET A 147 2.69 5.40 -14.96
C MET A 147 1.90 4.08 -14.77
N TYR A 148 1.86 3.20 -15.77
CA TYR A 148 1.24 1.87 -15.67
C TYR A 148 2.16 0.79 -15.12
N HIS A 149 3.43 1.13 -14.87
CA HIS A 149 4.44 0.19 -14.39
C HIS A 149 4.89 0.54 -12.97
N THR A 150 5.41 -0.42 -12.23
CA THR A 150 6.05 -0.23 -10.91
C THR A 150 7.30 -1.09 -10.83
N LEU A 151 8.30 -0.68 -10.06
CA LEU A 151 9.49 -1.48 -9.82
C LEU A 151 9.11 -2.89 -9.29
N GLY A 152 9.78 -3.92 -9.80
CA GLY A 152 9.50 -5.32 -9.51
C GLY A 152 8.26 -5.88 -10.22
N GLN A 153 7.62 -5.13 -11.11
CA GLN A 153 6.50 -5.64 -11.90
C GLN A 153 6.97 -6.62 -12.98
N ARG A 154 6.39 -7.83 -12.96
CA ARG A 154 6.57 -8.86 -14.01
C ARG A 154 5.52 -8.79 -15.12
N LYS A 155 4.25 -8.63 -14.74
CA LYS A 155 3.12 -8.75 -15.67
C LYS A 155 2.93 -7.49 -16.50
N GLY A 156 2.41 -7.65 -17.72
CA GLY A 156 2.02 -6.52 -18.58
C GLY A 156 3.18 -5.83 -19.29
N LEU A 157 4.35 -6.47 -19.37
CA LEU A 157 5.49 -5.98 -20.16
C LEU A 157 5.37 -6.32 -21.65
N GLY A 158 4.69 -7.42 -22.00
CA GLY A 158 4.51 -7.81 -23.40
C GLY A 158 5.79 -8.30 -24.10
N ILE A 159 6.82 -8.63 -23.31
CA ILE A 159 8.13 -9.08 -23.80
C ILE A 159 8.12 -10.61 -23.84
N GLY A 160 8.44 -11.19 -25.00
CA GLY A 160 8.64 -12.63 -25.19
C GLY A 160 10.05 -13.09 -24.78
N GLY A 161 10.35 -14.38 -24.94
CA GLY A 161 11.72 -14.88 -24.79
C GLY A 161 12.64 -14.31 -25.87
N THR A 162 13.80 -13.79 -25.49
CA THR A 162 14.86 -13.35 -26.43
C THR A 162 15.81 -14.51 -26.71
N LYS A 163 16.45 -14.51 -27.89
CA LYS A 163 17.37 -15.58 -28.32
C LYS A 163 18.60 -15.72 -27.41
N ASP A 164 19.03 -14.60 -26.84
CA ASP A 164 20.22 -14.48 -25.98
C ASP A 164 19.86 -14.27 -24.49
N GLY A 165 18.57 -14.34 -24.14
CA GLY A 165 18.08 -14.18 -22.77
C GLY A 165 18.14 -15.48 -21.98
N THR A 166 18.14 -15.35 -20.66
CA THR A 166 17.79 -16.46 -19.76
C THR A 166 16.31 -16.84 -20.00
N GLU A 167 15.89 -18.07 -19.70
CA GLU A 167 14.45 -18.41 -19.73
C GLU A 167 13.65 -17.76 -18.58
N GLU A 168 14.31 -16.91 -17.78
CA GLU A 168 13.71 -16.23 -16.64
C GLU A 168 12.80 -15.07 -17.07
N PRO A 169 11.75 -14.79 -16.27
CA PRO A 169 10.84 -13.70 -16.57
C PRO A 169 11.50 -12.33 -16.43
N TRP A 170 11.03 -11.38 -17.23
CA TRP A 170 11.41 -9.97 -17.15
C TRP A 170 10.70 -9.24 -16.01
N TYR A 171 11.42 -8.31 -15.38
CA TYR A 171 10.97 -7.44 -14.32
C TYR A 171 11.36 -5.99 -14.61
N VAL A 172 10.49 -5.05 -14.25
CA VAL A 172 10.85 -3.62 -14.22
C VAL A 172 11.87 -3.39 -13.10
N VAL A 173 13.04 -2.89 -13.44
CA VAL A 173 14.10 -2.57 -12.47
C VAL A 173 14.27 -1.07 -12.29
N ASP A 174 13.91 -0.26 -13.29
CA ASP A 174 14.08 1.19 -13.20
C ASP A 174 13.14 1.93 -14.17
N LYS A 175 13.03 3.25 -13.98
CA LYS A 175 12.19 4.15 -14.77
C LYS A 175 12.91 5.46 -15.02
N ASP A 176 13.32 5.67 -16.26
CA ASP A 176 13.84 6.95 -16.70
C ASP A 176 12.68 7.83 -17.15
N VAL A 177 12.27 8.73 -16.26
CA VAL A 177 11.14 9.64 -16.50
C VAL A 177 11.49 10.73 -17.51
N GLU A 178 12.75 11.16 -17.56
CA GLU A 178 13.19 12.24 -18.44
C GLU A 178 13.21 11.79 -19.90
N ASN A 179 13.73 10.58 -20.15
CA ASN A 179 13.81 10.02 -21.49
C ASN A 179 12.61 9.13 -21.86
N ASN A 180 11.64 8.96 -20.95
CA ASN A 180 10.46 8.10 -21.11
C ASN A 180 10.84 6.65 -21.48
N ILE A 181 11.75 6.07 -20.70
CA ILE A 181 12.27 4.70 -20.90
C ILE A 181 11.94 3.83 -19.69
N LEU A 182 11.42 2.63 -19.95
CA LEU A 182 11.23 1.59 -18.95
C LEU A 182 12.41 0.63 -18.99
N ILE A 183 13.14 0.50 -17.88
CA ILE A 183 14.31 -0.36 -17.80
C ILE A 183 13.91 -1.70 -17.17
N VAL A 184 14.29 -2.80 -17.81
CA VAL A 184 13.94 -4.15 -17.38
C VAL A 184 15.15 -5.07 -17.29
N ALA A 185 15.06 -6.09 -16.43
CA ALA A 185 16.05 -7.16 -16.31
C ALA A 185 15.35 -8.52 -16.16
N GLN A 186 16.07 -9.60 -16.42
CA GLN A 186 15.58 -10.96 -16.17
C GLN A 186 15.96 -11.44 -14.77
N GLY A 187 15.10 -12.28 -14.21
CA GLY A 187 15.31 -12.89 -12.89
C GLY A 187 14.77 -12.02 -11.74
N HIS A 188 14.08 -12.65 -10.79
CA HIS A 188 13.53 -11.94 -9.62
C HIS A 188 14.65 -11.45 -8.68
N GLU A 189 15.77 -12.16 -8.68
CA GLU A 189 16.92 -11.88 -7.82
C GLU A 189 17.98 -11.00 -8.51
N HIS A 190 17.62 -10.34 -9.62
CA HIS A 190 18.55 -9.50 -10.36
C HIS A 190 19.12 -8.39 -9.46
N PRO A 191 20.45 -8.15 -9.42
CA PRO A 191 21.08 -7.19 -8.52
C PRO A 191 20.48 -5.77 -8.61
N ARG A 192 20.11 -5.33 -9.82
CA ARG A 192 19.48 -4.01 -10.04
C ARG A 192 18.06 -3.88 -9.45
N LEU A 193 17.43 -4.98 -9.06
CA LEU A 193 16.15 -4.96 -8.35
C LEU A 193 16.34 -4.84 -6.82
N MET A 194 17.55 -5.08 -6.33
CA MET A 194 17.88 -5.11 -4.91
C MET A 194 18.33 -3.75 -4.41
N SER A 195 18.15 -3.51 -3.11
CA SER A 195 18.58 -2.27 -2.43
C SER A 195 18.91 -2.57 -0.98
N VAL A 196 19.95 -1.90 -0.45
CA VAL A 196 20.41 -2.08 0.94
C VAL A 196 19.76 -1.11 1.93
N GLY A 197 18.96 -0.17 1.44
CA GLY A 197 18.28 0.83 2.24
C GLY A 197 17.47 1.80 1.39
N LEU A 198 16.84 2.76 2.05
CA LEU A 198 16.07 3.83 1.41
C LEU A 198 16.15 5.11 2.23
N ILE A 199 15.84 6.23 1.59
CA ILE A 199 15.61 7.51 2.26
C ILE A 199 14.11 7.76 2.25
N ALA A 200 13.51 7.84 3.44
CA ALA A 200 12.09 8.12 3.61
C ALA A 200 11.88 9.62 3.87
N GLN A 201 10.77 10.15 3.34
CA GLN A 201 10.29 11.51 3.58
C GLN A 201 8.80 11.45 3.95
N GLN A 202 8.23 12.57 4.43
CA GLN A 202 6.87 12.62 4.98
C GLN A 202 6.69 11.65 6.15
N LEU A 203 7.61 11.77 7.12
CA LEU A 203 7.64 10.90 8.28
C LEU A 203 6.44 11.17 9.18
N HIS A 204 5.80 10.09 9.60
CA HIS A 204 4.72 10.11 10.57
C HIS A 204 5.03 9.08 11.66
N TRP A 205 5.31 9.57 12.86
CA TRP A 205 5.44 8.75 14.06
C TRP A 205 4.13 8.77 14.83
N VAL A 206 3.70 7.62 15.36
CA VAL A 206 2.41 7.50 16.05
C VAL A 206 2.38 8.39 17.30
N ASP A 207 3.48 8.42 18.05
CA ASP A 207 3.65 9.27 19.24
C ASP A 207 3.65 10.78 18.95
N ARG A 208 3.81 11.18 17.68
CA ARG A 208 3.98 12.58 17.23
C ARG A 208 5.16 13.30 17.84
N GLU A 209 6.17 12.56 18.26
CA GLU A 209 7.41 13.13 18.75
C GLU A 209 8.45 13.21 17.61
N PRO A 210 9.26 14.27 17.57
CA PRO A 210 10.33 14.37 16.59
C PRO A 210 11.39 13.32 16.88
N PHE A 211 11.64 12.45 15.92
CA PHE A 211 12.72 11.47 16.02
C PHE A 211 14.07 12.10 15.69
N THR A 212 15.04 11.92 16.59
CA THR A 212 16.45 12.28 16.38
C THR A 212 17.34 11.11 16.77
N GLY A 213 18.51 11.00 16.14
CA GLY A 213 19.46 9.93 16.40
C GLY A 213 19.21 8.67 15.56
N THR A 214 19.51 7.50 16.14
CA THR A 214 19.49 6.20 15.46
C THR A 214 18.55 5.22 16.16
N MET A 215 17.80 4.44 15.38
CA MET A 215 16.94 3.39 15.91
C MET A 215 17.27 2.05 15.24
N ARG A 216 17.08 0.97 15.99
CA ARG A 216 17.08 -0.40 15.47
C ARG A 216 15.64 -0.89 15.45
N CYS A 217 15.10 -1.13 14.27
CA CYS A 217 13.73 -1.57 14.06
C CYS A 217 13.61 -2.41 12.78
N THR A 218 12.41 -2.95 12.55
CA THR A 218 12.02 -3.58 11.29
C THR A 218 11.18 -2.59 10.45
N VAL A 219 11.14 -2.81 9.13
CA VAL A 219 10.42 -1.93 8.19
C VAL A 219 9.73 -2.78 7.13
N LYS A 220 8.49 -2.40 6.77
CA LYS A 220 7.79 -2.91 5.57
C LYS A 220 7.84 -1.85 4.47
N THR A 221 8.37 -2.18 3.29
CA THR A 221 8.34 -1.26 2.13
C THR A 221 7.08 -1.45 1.29
N ARG A 222 6.38 -2.59 1.46
CA ARG A 222 5.08 -2.88 0.84
C ARG A 222 4.15 -3.61 1.81
N TYR A 223 2.85 -3.44 1.61
CA TYR A 223 1.85 -4.18 2.37
C TYR A 223 2.05 -5.69 2.22
N ARG A 224 2.04 -6.41 3.35
CA ARG A 224 2.31 -7.87 3.47
C ARG A 224 3.72 -8.34 3.16
N GLN A 225 4.68 -7.44 2.96
CA GLN A 225 6.08 -7.83 2.99
C GLN A 225 6.45 -8.31 4.38
N THR A 226 7.26 -9.36 4.50
CA THR A 226 7.89 -9.75 5.77
C THR A 226 8.85 -8.66 6.22
N ASP A 227 8.84 -8.36 7.52
CA ASP A 227 9.69 -7.36 8.15
C ASP A 227 10.69 -8.00 9.11
#